data_AF-A0A6N7X6H3-F1
#
_entry.id   AF-A0A6N7X6H3-F1
#
_cell.length_a   1.000
_cell.length_b   1.000
_cell.length_c   1.000
_cell.angle_alpha   90.00
_cell.angle_beta   90.00
_cell.angle_gamma   90.00
#
_symmetry.space_group_name_H-M   'P 1'
#
loop_
_entity.id
_entity.type
_entity.pdbx_description
1 polymer ?
#
loop_
_entity_poly.entity_id
_entity_poly.type
_entity_poly.pdbx_seq_one_letter_code
_entity_poly.pdbx_strand_id
1 'polypeptide(L)'
;MGDLGISIYPSKSSLDEMKDYVFLAARLGYRRIFTSMLEIADNPHETVNQFREIIAYANQLGMRTSIDVNPRLFQILDISYQDLTFFKDLGVWSIRLDEGFTGLEEASIA
;
A
#
# COMPACT_ATOMS: atom_id res chain seq x y z
N MET A 1 18.59 15.70 2.61
CA MET A 1 17.37 16.32 2.03
C MET A 1 16.30 15.24 2.02
N GLY A 2 15.12 15.49 2.58
CA GLY A 2 14.07 14.46 2.72
C GLY A 2 13.45 14.10 1.37
N ASP A 3 13.08 12.83 1.18
CA ASP A 3 12.25 12.41 0.05
C ASP A 3 10.83 12.95 0.23
N LEU A 4 10.25 13.57 -0.80
CA LEU A 4 8.84 13.94 -0.82
C LEU A 4 7.97 12.78 -1.33
N GLY A 5 6.74 12.72 -0.83
CA GLY A 5 5.77 11.72 -1.24
C GLY A 5 4.36 12.27 -1.42
N ILE A 6 3.51 11.45 -2.03
CA ILE A 6 2.09 11.69 -2.27
C ILE A 6 1.25 10.60 -1.60
N SER A 7 -0.04 10.85 -1.41
CA SER A 7 -0.98 9.85 -0.92
C SER A 7 -2.00 9.50 -2.00
N ILE A 8 -2.31 8.21 -2.15
CA ILE A 8 -3.34 7.70 -3.06
C ILE A 8 -4.33 6.83 -2.29
N TYR A 9 -5.60 6.88 -2.69
CA TYR A 9 -6.69 6.11 -2.07
C TYR A 9 -7.53 5.47 -3.18
N PRO A 10 -7.23 4.21 -3.58
CA PRO A 10 -7.91 3.51 -4.68
C PRO A 10 -9.44 3.46 -4.56
N SER A 11 -9.96 3.50 -3.34
CA SER A 11 -11.39 3.54 -3.06
C SER A 11 -12.08 4.87 -3.41
N LYS A 12 -11.32 5.95 -3.65
CA LYS A 12 -11.84 7.31 -3.88
C LYS A 12 -11.57 7.86 -5.27
N SER A 13 -10.82 7.13 -6.09
CA SER A 13 -10.38 7.61 -7.40
C SER A 13 -10.30 6.45 -8.37
N SER A 14 -10.56 6.74 -9.64
CA SER A 14 -10.37 5.73 -10.68
C SER A 14 -8.89 5.38 -10.85
N LEU A 15 -8.62 4.19 -11.40
CA LEU A 15 -7.26 3.75 -11.65
C LEU A 15 -6.51 4.68 -12.62
N ASP A 16 -7.20 5.21 -13.63
CA ASP A 16 -6.61 6.10 -14.63
C ASP A 16 -6.21 7.44 -14.02
N GLU A 17 -7.09 8.06 -13.21
CA GLU A 17 -6.76 9.30 -12.48
C GLU A 17 -5.56 9.11 -11.54
N MET A 18 -5.48 7.96 -10.86
CA MET A 18 -4.32 7.64 -10.02
C MET A 18 -3.04 7.48 -10.84
N LYS A 19 -3.09 6.80 -11.99
CA LYS A 19 -1.93 6.65 -12.88
C LYS A 19 -1.43 8.01 -13.38
N ASP A 20 -2.33 8.90 -13.77
CA ASP A 20 -1.98 10.25 -14.19
C ASP A 20 -1.33 11.06 -13.05
N TYR A 21 -1.90 10.97 -11.85
CA TYR A 21 -1.37 11.65 -10.67
C TYR A 21 0.01 11.13 -10.25
N VAL A 22 0.19 9.81 -10.22
CA VAL A 22 1.47 9.16 -9.89
C VAL A 22 2.53 9.50 -10.95
N PHE A 23 2.17 9.50 -12.24
CA PHE A 23 3.07 9.90 -13.31
C PHE A 23 3.55 11.34 -13.16
N LEU A 24 2.62 12.26 -12.88
CA LEU A 24 2.95 13.67 -12.65
C LEU A 24 3.89 13.83 -11.44
N ALA A 25 3.57 13.17 -10.32
CA ALA A 25 4.40 13.22 -9.12
C ALA A 25 5.82 12.67 -9.37
N ALA A 26 5.94 11.54 -10.08
CA ALA A 26 7.23 10.98 -10.47
C ALA A 26 8.04 11.97 -11.33
N ARG A 27 7.41 12.62 -12.34
CA ARG A 27 8.06 13.64 -13.16
C ARG A 27 8.52 14.86 -12.37
N LEU A 28 7.81 15.22 -11.29
CA LEU A 28 8.15 16.33 -10.40
C LEU A 28 9.21 15.95 -9.34
N GLY A 29 9.69 14.70 -9.34
CA GLY A 29 10.76 14.24 -8.45
C GLY A 29 10.30 13.68 -7.11
N TYR A 30 9.00 13.43 -6.93
CA TYR A 30 8.49 12.72 -5.76
C TYR A 30 8.91 11.25 -5.84
N ARG A 31 9.23 10.65 -4.68
CA ARG A 31 9.81 9.28 -4.63
C ARG A 31 9.06 8.32 -3.73
N ARG A 32 8.07 8.82 -2.97
CA ARG A 32 7.31 8.01 -2.01
C ARG A 32 5.82 8.09 -2.29
N ILE A 33 5.13 6.98 -2.07
CA ILE A 33 3.68 6.91 -2.09
C ILE A 33 3.23 6.35 -0.76
N PHE A 34 2.19 6.95 -0.18
CA PHE A 34 1.48 6.41 0.97
C PHE A 34 0.07 6.02 0.55
N THR A 35 -0.43 4.91 1.05
CA THR A 35 -1.82 4.49 0.83
C THR A 35 -2.31 3.65 2.02
N SER A 36 -3.61 3.63 2.25
CA SER A 36 -4.21 2.90 3.37
C SER A 36 -5.30 1.96 2.87
N MET A 37 -5.33 0.74 3.42
CA MET A 37 -6.27 -0.32 3.03
C MET A 37 -7.59 -0.29 3.81
N LEU A 38 -7.94 0.82 4.47
CA LEU A 38 -9.12 0.93 5.33
C LEU A 38 -10.46 0.63 4.63
N GLU A 39 -10.57 0.91 3.34
CA GLU A 39 -11.84 0.87 2.61
C GLU A 39 -12.06 -0.44 1.82
N ILE A 40 -11.24 -1.47 2.04
CA ILE A 40 -11.37 -2.79 1.38
C ILE A 40 -12.66 -3.56 1.77
N ALA A 41 -13.34 -3.16 2.84
CA ALA A 41 -14.46 -3.90 3.41
C ALA A 41 -15.67 -4.08 2.47
N ASP A 42 -15.93 -3.15 1.55
CA ASP A 42 -17.13 -3.18 0.71
C ASP A 42 -16.94 -4.00 -0.58
N ASN A 43 -15.72 -4.07 -1.13
CA ASN A 43 -15.42 -4.86 -2.33
C ASN A 43 -13.93 -5.28 -2.38
N PRO A 44 -13.56 -6.36 -1.67
CA PRO A 44 -12.16 -6.66 -1.40
C PRO A 44 -11.37 -7.10 -2.63
N HIS A 45 -11.96 -7.90 -3.51
CA HIS A 45 -11.26 -8.43 -4.69
C HIS A 45 -10.94 -7.34 -5.73
N GLU A 46 -11.90 -6.46 -6.01
CA GLU A 46 -11.71 -5.37 -6.97
C GLU A 46 -10.67 -4.38 -6.46
N THR A 47 -10.79 -4.01 -5.19
CA THR A 47 -9.87 -3.07 -4.56
C THR A 47 -8.43 -3.62 -4.55
N VAL A 48 -8.22 -4.89 -4.18
CA VAL A 48 -6.89 -5.52 -4.20
C VAL A 48 -6.26 -5.51 -5.60
N ASN A 49 -7.05 -5.74 -6.66
CA ASN A 49 -6.54 -5.68 -8.03
C ASN A 49 -6.11 -4.25 -8.41
N GLN A 50 -6.89 -3.23 -8.05
CA GLN A 50 -6.50 -1.84 -8.27
C GLN A 50 -5.22 -1.48 -7.51
N PHE A 51 -5.08 -1.92 -6.26
CA PHE A 51 -3.86 -1.76 -5.48
C PHE A 51 -2.66 -2.39 -6.18
N ARG A 52 -2.79 -3.64 -6.64
CA ARG A 52 -1.73 -4.34 -7.36
C ARG A 52 -1.31 -3.58 -8.61
N GLU A 53 -2.27 -3.11 -9.40
CA GLU A 53 -1.98 -2.37 -10.63
C GLU A 53 -1.29 -1.03 -10.36
N ILE A 54 -1.79 -0.24 -9.40
CA ILE A 54 -1.20 1.08 -9.12
C ILE A 54 0.16 0.99 -8.45
N ILE A 55 0.39 -0.01 -7.59
CA ILE A 55 1.70 -0.26 -6.97
C ILE A 55 2.70 -0.72 -8.03
N ALA A 56 2.32 -1.64 -8.92
CA ALA A 56 3.17 -2.06 -10.02
C ALA A 56 3.57 -0.88 -10.91
N TYR A 57 2.62 0.00 -11.24
CA TYR A 57 2.88 1.21 -12.01
C TYR A 57 3.83 2.18 -11.30
N ALA A 58 3.60 2.43 -10.01
CA ALA A 58 4.49 3.26 -9.19
C ALA A 58 5.92 2.72 -9.12
N ASN A 59 6.07 1.39 -8.99
CA ASN A 59 7.36 0.71 -8.97
C ASN A 59 8.11 0.88 -10.31
N GLN A 60 7.40 0.79 -11.45
CA GLN A 60 7.98 1.05 -12.78
C GLN A 60 8.52 2.49 -12.90
N LEU A 61 7.89 3.45 -12.21
CA LEU A 61 8.32 4.84 -12.15
C LEU A 61 9.40 5.12 -11.09
N GLY A 62 9.88 4.09 -10.39
CA GLY A 62 10.92 4.21 -9.35
C GLY A 62 10.42 4.82 -8.04
N MET A 63 9.11 4.87 -7.82
CA MET A 63 8.51 5.32 -6.56
C MET A 63 8.40 4.15 -5.58
N ARG A 64 8.50 4.44 -4.28
CA ARG A 64 8.37 3.45 -3.21
C ARG A 64 7.03 3.61 -2.50
N THR A 65 6.21 2.56 -2.53
CA THR A 65 4.89 2.59 -1.89
C THR A 65 4.95 2.00 -0.48
N SER A 66 4.50 2.80 0.49
CA SER A 66 4.24 2.40 1.86
C SER A 66 2.75 2.22 2.06
N ILE A 67 2.35 1.09 2.63
CA ILE A 67 0.93 0.76 2.84
C ILE A 67 0.60 0.69 4.32
N ASP A 68 -0.54 1.25 4.69
CA ASP A 68 -1.09 1.23 6.03
C ASP A 68 -2.20 0.17 6.11
N VAL A 69 -2.03 -0.76 7.05
CA VAL A 69 -2.84 -1.98 7.16
C VAL A 69 -3.48 -2.06 8.54
N ASN A 70 -4.80 -2.21 8.53
CA ASN A 70 -5.60 -2.45 9.73
C ASN A 70 -5.70 -3.97 10.02
N PRO A 71 -5.62 -4.41 11.28
CA PRO A 71 -5.84 -5.79 11.70
C PRO A 71 -7.09 -6.49 11.14
N ARG A 72 -8.18 -5.75 10.94
CA ARG A 72 -9.41 -6.29 10.31
C ARG A 72 -9.16 -6.79 8.90
N LEU A 73 -8.23 -6.17 8.17
CA LEU A 73 -7.90 -6.58 6.82
C LEU A 73 -7.29 -7.97 6.77
N PHE A 74 -6.43 -8.31 7.72
CA PHE A 74 -5.83 -9.64 7.82
C PHE A 74 -6.90 -10.73 7.95
N GLN A 75 -7.96 -10.47 8.71
CA GLN A 75 -9.11 -11.38 8.83
C GLN A 75 -9.91 -11.49 7.53
N ILE A 76 -10.15 -10.37 6.83
CA ILE A 76 -10.92 -10.35 5.57
C ILE A 76 -10.19 -11.07 4.45
N LEU A 77 -8.87 -10.91 4.37
CA LEU A 77 -8.03 -11.50 3.33
C LEU A 77 -7.53 -12.90 3.69
N ASP A 78 -7.86 -13.42 4.88
CA ASP A 78 -7.35 -14.69 5.43
C ASP A 78 -5.81 -14.76 5.43
N ILE A 79 -5.17 -13.63 5.76
CA ILE A 79 -3.72 -13.50 5.81
C ILE A 79 -3.26 -13.54 7.27
N SER A 80 -2.22 -14.32 7.54
CA SER A 80 -1.56 -14.32 8.86
C SER A 80 -0.61 -13.15 9.01
N TYR A 81 -0.52 -12.57 10.20
CA TYR A 81 0.50 -11.56 10.53
C TYR A 81 1.94 -12.06 10.36
N GLN A 82 2.14 -13.37 10.47
CA GLN A 82 3.44 -14.03 10.29
C GLN A 82 3.75 -14.28 8.80
N ASP A 83 2.78 -14.05 7.91
CA ASP A 83 2.93 -14.24 6.48
C ASP A 83 2.71 -12.94 5.71
N LEU A 84 3.81 -12.22 5.48
CA LEU A 84 3.83 -10.98 4.70
C LEU A 84 4.02 -11.24 3.19
N THR A 85 3.94 -12.50 2.74
CA THR A 85 4.14 -12.87 1.33
C THR A 85 3.15 -12.13 0.43
N PHE A 86 1.90 -11.95 0.88
CA PHE A 86 0.90 -11.17 0.15
C PHE A 86 1.38 -9.75 -0.19
N PHE A 87 1.96 -9.04 0.78
CA PHE A 87 2.44 -7.67 0.60
C PHE A 87 3.72 -7.64 -0.25
N LYS A 88 4.60 -8.63 -0.08
CA LYS A 88 5.78 -8.80 -0.93
C LYS A 88 5.39 -9.00 -2.40
N ASP A 89 4.37 -9.82 -2.66
CA ASP A 89 3.86 -10.10 -4.00
C ASP A 89 3.11 -8.90 -4.61
N LEU A 90 2.49 -8.07 -3.76
CA LEU A 90 1.98 -6.75 -4.14
C LEU A 90 3.09 -5.77 -4.57
N GLY A 91 4.33 -6.01 -4.14
CA GLY A 91 5.47 -5.16 -4.45
C GLY A 91 5.52 -3.87 -3.62
N VAL A 92 4.95 -3.87 -2.41
CA VAL A 92 5.08 -2.71 -1.51
C VAL A 92 6.50 -2.63 -0.94
N TRP A 93 6.95 -1.41 -0.67
CA TRP A 93 8.26 -1.15 -0.08
C TRP A 93 8.26 -1.26 1.45
N SER A 94 7.17 -0.83 2.10
CA SER A 94 7.02 -0.96 3.55
C SER A 94 5.55 -1.10 3.94
N ILE A 95 5.33 -1.74 5.08
CA ILE A 95 4.01 -1.89 5.70
C ILE A 95 4.03 -1.10 7.01
N ARG A 96 2.97 -0.35 7.26
CA ARG A 96 2.65 0.25 8.55
C ARG A 96 1.49 -0.53 9.15
N LEU A 97 1.66 -0.97 10.37
CA LEU A 97 0.66 -1.70 11.13
C LEU A 97 0.06 -0.73 12.16
N ASP A 98 -1.24 -0.46 12.08
CA ASP A 98 -1.88 0.68 12.77
C ASP A 98 -2.48 0.34 14.16
N GLU A 99 -2.14 -0.81 14.76
CA GLU A 99 -2.48 -1.12 16.16
C GLU A 99 -1.22 -1.24 17.03
N GLY A 100 -1.35 -0.93 18.32
CA GLY A 100 -0.32 -1.22 19.31
C GLY A 100 -0.28 -2.72 19.55
N PHE A 101 0.70 -3.39 18.96
CA PHE A 101 0.93 -4.80 19.22
C PHE A 101 1.62 -4.97 20.58
N THR A 102 1.78 -6.23 20.96
CA THR A 102 2.41 -6.60 22.23
C THR A 102 3.93 -6.34 22.28
N GLY A 103 4.54 -5.76 21.24
CA GLY A 103 5.98 -5.59 21.08
C GLY A 103 6.68 -6.84 20.54
N LEU A 104 6.10 -8.03 20.77
CA LEU A 104 6.66 -9.32 20.35
C LEU A 104 6.40 -9.60 18.87
N GLU A 105 5.24 -9.17 18.37
CA GLU A 105 4.81 -9.36 16.98
C GLU A 105 5.65 -8.49 16.05
N GLU A 106 5.90 -7.22 16.37
CA GLU A 106 6.77 -6.35 15.56
C GLU A 106 8.21 -6.87 15.51
N ALA A 107 8.72 -7.40 16.63
CA ALA A 107 10.08 -7.93 16.70
C ALA A 107 10.27 -9.21 15.88
N SER A 108 9.20 -9.99 15.68
CA SER A 108 9.25 -11.24 14.90
C SER A 108 9.21 -11.04 13.38
N ILE A 109 8.93 -9.81 12.92
CA ILE A 109 8.84 -9.44 11.50
C ILE A 109 10.21 -8.95 10.95
N ALA A 110 11.25 -8.87 11.81
CA ALA A 110 12.59 -8.37 11.49
C ALA A 110 13.47 -9.35 10.70
#